data_AF-A0AAU5LB22-F1
#
_entry.id   AF-A0AAU5LB22-F1
#
_cell.length_a   1.000
_cell.length_b   1.000
_cell.length_c   1.000
_cell.angle_alpha   90.00
_cell.angle_beta   90.00
_cell.angle_gamma   90.00
#
_symmetry.space_group_name_H-M   'P 1'
#
loop_
_entity.id
_entity.type
_entity.pdbx_description
1 polymer ?
#
loop_
_entity_poly.entity_id
_entity_poly.type
_entity_poly.pdbx_seq_one_letter_code
_entity_poly.pdbx_strand_id
1 'polypeptide(L)'
;MSALAAQSDPERLATVTQLRRRGGGDGLVSPGTTAEFWESLYRQMGRTLHDASTVDAHRIAIAGVALLIEGAAAEGLLAPEAAQEVRLLLTEAVQAPDQL
;
A
#
# COMPACT_ATOMS: atom_id res chain seq x y z
N MET A 1 15.13 21.89 -19.84
CA MET A 1 15.83 20.59 -19.72
C MET A 1 16.23 20.43 -18.26
N SER A 2 15.28 20.01 -17.42
CA SER A 2 15.16 18.63 -16.91
C SER A 2 16.42 18.12 -16.21
N ALA A 3 16.38 18.19 -14.88
CA ALA A 3 17.09 17.26 -14.00
C ALA A 3 16.14 16.89 -12.86
N LEU A 4 14.97 16.38 -13.25
CA LEU A 4 13.98 15.75 -12.37
C LEU A 4 14.23 14.24 -12.44
N ALA A 5 15.41 13.78 -12.04
CA ALA A 5 15.71 12.37 -11.90
C ALA A 5 16.97 12.18 -11.04
N ALA A 6 16.93 11.18 -10.17
CA ALA A 6 18.07 10.56 -9.48
C ALA A 6 18.41 10.98 -8.04
N GLN A 7 17.44 11.41 -7.22
CA GLN A 7 17.62 11.33 -5.76
C GLN A 7 16.36 10.76 -5.09
N SER A 8 16.19 9.43 -5.23
CA SER A 8 15.51 8.65 -4.20
C SER A 8 16.37 8.79 -2.94
N ASP A 9 16.06 9.83 -2.17
CA ASP A 9 16.77 10.19 -0.96
C ASP A 9 16.92 8.95 -0.07
N PRO A 10 18.16 8.50 0.26
CA PRO A 10 18.36 7.34 1.12
C PRO A 10 17.66 7.53 2.48
N GLU A 11 17.38 8.77 2.89
CA GLU A 11 16.56 9.08 4.05
C GLU A 11 15.08 8.71 3.88
N ARG A 12 14.51 8.82 2.66
CA ARG A 12 13.12 8.39 2.38
C ARG A 12 12.98 6.88 2.35
N LEU A 13 13.93 6.16 1.75
CA LEU A 13 14.01 4.70 1.82
C LEU A 13 14.26 4.23 3.25
N ALA A 14 15.12 4.93 4.00
CA ALA A 14 15.30 4.70 5.43
C ALA A 14 14.02 4.98 6.21
N THR A 15 13.22 5.99 5.83
CA THR A 15 11.93 6.31 6.47
C THR A 15 10.90 5.22 6.21
N VAL A 16 10.80 4.68 4.98
CA VAL A 16 9.92 3.53 4.68
C VAL A 16 10.38 2.27 5.41
N THR A 17 11.68 2.02 5.46
CA THR A 17 12.27 0.89 6.20
C THR A 17 12.17 1.08 7.72
N GLN A 18 12.20 2.32 8.20
CA GLN A 18 11.97 2.68 9.60
C GLN A 18 10.49 2.59 9.92
N LEU A 19 9.56 2.93 9.03
CA LEU A 19 8.12 2.69 9.23
C LEU A 19 7.85 1.18 9.31
N ARG A 20 8.52 0.37 8.48
CA ARG A 20 8.50 -1.10 8.57
C ARG A 20 9.10 -1.63 9.89
N ARG A 21 10.16 -1.01 10.41
CA ARG A 21 10.82 -1.42 11.67
C ARG A 21 10.15 -0.86 12.94
N ARG A 22 9.58 0.34 12.88
CA ARG A 22 8.87 1.03 13.97
C ARG A 22 7.43 0.52 14.10
N GLY A 23 6.89 -0.09 13.04
CA GLY A 23 5.74 -1.00 13.14
C GLY A 23 6.02 -2.26 13.98
N GLY A 24 7.28 -2.54 14.31
CA GLY A 24 7.69 -3.68 15.16
C GLY A 24 8.07 -3.33 16.60
N GLY A 25 7.87 -2.08 17.06
CA GLY A 25 8.24 -1.65 18.41
C GLY A 25 7.18 -0.75 19.03
N ASP A 26 6.56 -1.26 20.10
CA ASP A 26 5.48 -0.70 20.92
C ASP A 26 4.12 -0.50 20.21
N GLY A 27 3.40 -1.63 20.06
CA GLY A 27 1.93 -1.65 19.92
C GLY A 27 1.37 -1.67 18.50
N LEU A 28 2.21 -1.79 17.47
CA LEU A 28 1.76 -1.99 16.09
C LEU A 28 1.92 -3.44 15.66
N VAL A 29 0.92 -3.90 14.92
CA VAL A 29 0.58 -5.27 14.54
C VAL A 29 1.81 -6.14 14.19
N SER A 30 1.90 -7.33 14.80
CA SER A 30 2.72 -8.48 14.37
C SER A 30 2.65 -8.65 12.83
N PRO A 31 3.58 -9.32 12.11
CA PRO A 31 3.43 -9.51 10.67
C PRO A 31 2.26 -10.45 10.38
N GLY A 32 1.06 -9.88 10.41
CA GLY A 32 -0.16 -10.49 9.96
C GLY A 32 -0.22 -10.48 8.45
N THR A 33 -1.12 -11.28 7.90
CA THR A 33 -1.38 -11.27 6.45
C THR A 33 -1.81 -9.87 5.99
N THR A 34 -1.67 -9.56 4.69
CA THR A 34 -2.18 -8.30 4.11
C THR A 34 -3.64 -8.06 4.51
N ALA A 35 -4.44 -9.12 4.59
CA ALA A 35 -5.79 -9.13 5.09
C ALA A 35 -5.94 -8.64 6.54
N GLU A 36 -5.15 -9.17 7.48
CA GLU A 36 -5.16 -8.77 8.89
C GLU A 36 -4.73 -7.31 9.09
N PHE A 37 -3.77 -6.85 8.29
CA PHE A 37 -3.37 -5.44 8.29
C PHE A 37 -4.53 -4.52 7.92
N TRP A 38 -5.23 -4.80 6.82
CA TRP A 38 -6.36 -3.98 6.39
C TRP A 38 -7.54 -4.08 7.35
N GLU A 39 -7.86 -5.27 7.87
CA GLU A 39 -8.91 -5.45 8.88
C GLU A 39 -8.61 -4.61 10.14
N SER A 40 -7.36 -4.58 10.60
CA SER A 40 -6.94 -3.73 11.71
C SER A 40 -7.16 -2.24 11.42
N LEU A 41 -6.83 -1.77 10.21
CA LEU A 41 -7.08 -0.38 9.81
C LEU A 41 -8.56 -0.04 9.80
N TYR A 42 -9.41 -0.91 9.23
CA TYR A 42 -10.85 -0.66 9.21
C TYR A 42 -11.48 -0.67 10.60
N ARG A 43 -11.00 -1.54 11.50
CA ARG A 43 -11.46 -1.57 12.90
C ARG A 43 -11.19 -0.26 13.64
N GLN A 44 -10.08 0.43 13.36
CA GLN A 44 -9.80 1.75 13.93
C GLN A 44 -10.84 2.81 13.51
N MET A 45 -11.51 2.59 12.38
CA MET A 45 -12.60 3.44 11.88
C MET A 45 -14.01 2.93 12.27
N GLY A 46 -14.10 1.91 13.13
CA GLY A 46 -15.37 1.28 13.51
C GLY A 46 -16.03 0.50 12.37
N ARG A 47 -15.25 0.07 11.36
CA ARG A 47 -15.69 -0.74 10.22
C ARG A 47 -14.96 -2.08 10.21
N THR A 48 -15.34 -2.98 9.31
CA THR A 48 -14.68 -4.28 9.14
C THR A 48 -14.64 -4.65 7.66
N LEU A 49 -13.64 -5.40 7.23
CA LEU A 49 -13.57 -5.99 5.89
C LEU A 49 -14.52 -7.19 5.69
N HIS A 50 -15.36 -7.51 6.68
CA HIS A 50 -16.47 -8.45 6.50
C HIS A 50 -17.75 -7.78 5.98
N ASP A 51 -17.88 -6.46 6.14
CA ASP A 51 -19.06 -5.73 5.69
C ASP A 51 -18.99 -5.42 4.19
N ALA A 52 -20.03 -5.81 3.45
CA ALA A 52 -20.06 -5.69 1.98
C ALA A 52 -19.81 -4.25 1.50
N SER A 53 -20.35 -3.24 2.19
CA SER A 53 -20.15 -1.84 1.81
C SER A 53 -18.70 -1.39 2.02
N THR A 54 -18.04 -1.93 3.05
CA THR A 54 -16.62 -1.68 3.33
C THR A 54 -15.72 -2.40 2.32
N VAL A 55 -16.05 -3.63 1.93
CA VAL A 55 -15.35 -4.39 0.88
C VAL A 55 -15.40 -3.68 -0.46
N ASP A 56 -16.57 -3.20 -0.88
CA ASP A 56 -16.74 -2.50 -2.15
C ASP A 56 -15.95 -1.18 -2.14
N ALA A 57 -16.08 -0.39 -1.06
CA ALA A 57 -15.31 0.84 -0.91
C ALA A 57 -13.80 0.60 -0.90
N HIS A 58 -13.34 -0.49 -0.26
CA HIS A 58 -11.94 -0.91 -0.24
C HIS A 58 -11.43 -1.18 -1.66
N ARG A 59 -12.10 -2.06 -2.40
CA ARG A 59 -11.71 -2.43 -3.77
C ARG A 59 -11.68 -1.23 -4.71
N ILE A 60 -12.68 -0.35 -4.63
CA ILE A 60 -12.74 0.89 -5.43
C ILE A 60 -11.54 1.79 -5.10
N ALA A 61 -11.21 1.98 -3.82
CA ALA A 61 -10.09 2.82 -3.42
C ALA A 61 -8.75 2.25 -3.94
N ILE A 62 -8.51 0.95 -3.79
CA ILE A 62 -7.29 0.31 -4.28
C ILE A 62 -7.19 0.38 -5.81
N ALA A 63 -8.30 0.18 -6.53
CA ALA A 63 -8.34 0.34 -7.99
C ALA A 63 -8.00 1.78 -8.43
N GLY A 64 -8.51 2.78 -7.70
CA GLY A 64 -8.16 4.18 -7.93
C GLY A 64 -6.67 4.45 -7.77
N VAL A 65 -6.05 3.90 -6.72
CA VAL A 65 -4.59 4.01 -6.51
C VAL A 65 -3.82 3.29 -7.62
N ALA A 66 -4.27 2.11 -8.05
CA ALA A 66 -3.64 1.38 -9.15
C ALA A 66 -3.59 2.20 -10.44
N LEU A 67 -4.68 2.88 -10.80
CA LEU A 67 -4.71 3.76 -11.97
C LEU A 67 -3.71 4.91 -11.88
N LEU A 68 -3.54 5.51 -10.70
CA LEU A 68 -2.54 6.56 -10.48
C LEU A 68 -1.12 6.04 -10.64
N ILE A 69 -0.84 4.82 -10.17
CA ILE A 69 0.47 4.17 -10.31
C ILE A 69 0.77 3.83 -11.78
N GLU A 70 -0.22 3.31 -12.52
CA GLU A 70 -0.05 3.04 -13.95
C GLU A 70 0.22 4.34 -14.74
N GLY A 71 -0.50 5.43 -14.42
CA GLY A 71 -0.24 6.75 -15.00
C GLY A 71 1.17 7.25 -14.71
N ALA A 72 1.60 7.20 -13.44
CA ALA A 72 2.95 7.61 -13.05
C ALA A 72 4.06 6.75 -13.68
N ALA A 73 3.82 5.44 -13.85
CA ALA A 73 4.74 4.55 -14.53
C ALA A 73 4.83 4.87 -16.03
N ALA A 74 3.70 5.15 -16.68
CA ALA A 74 3.65 5.53 -18.09
C ALA A 74 4.36 6.86 -18.37
N GLU A 75 4.32 7.79 -17.42
CA GLU A 75 5.06 9.08 -17.48
C GLU A 75 6.55 8.95 -17.11
N GLY A 76 7.02 7.76 -16.73
CA GLY A 76 8.41 7.53 -16.33
C GLY A 76 8.78 8.13 -14.97
N LEU A 77 7.78 8.46 -14.14
CA LEU A 77 7.97 8.99 -12.78
C LEU A 77 8.30 7.90 -11.76
N LEU A 78 8.05 6.64 -12.12
CA LEU A 78 8.38 5.46 -11.32
C LEU A 78 9.36 4.57 -12.06
N ALA A 79 10.40 4.13 -11.36
CA ALA A 79 11.29 3.08 -11.86
C ALA A 79 10.48 1.78 -12.10
N PRO A 80 10.77 1.01 -13.16
CA PRO A 80 10.02 -0.21 -13.49
C PRO A 80 9.92 -1.20 -12.32
N GLU A 81 10.99 -1.37 -11.55
CA GLU A 81 11.06 -2.30 -10.42
C GLU A 81 10.13 -1.83 -9.29
N ALA A 82 10.12 -0.54 -8.99
CA ALA A 82 9.22 0.04 -8.00
C ALA A 82 7.75 -0.03 -8.43
N ALA A 83 7.48 0.22 -9.72
CA ALA A 83 6.14 0.08 -10.26
C ALA A 83 5.64 -1.38 -10.18
N GLN A 84 6.51 -2.36 -10.37
CA GLN A 84 6.17 -3.77 -10.23
C GLN A 84 5.91 -4.17 -8.76
N GLU A 85 6.75 -3.70 -7.83
CA GLU A 85 6.57 -3.96 -6.39
C GLU A 85 5.24 -3.37 -5.90
N VAL A 86 4.93 -2.12 -6.26
CA VAL A 86 3.66 -1.48 -5.88
C VAL A 86 2.46 -2.21 -6.49
N ARG A 87 2.54 -2.69 -7.74
CA ARG A 87 1.46 -3.49 -8.36
C ARG A 87 1.17 -4.78 -7.60
N LEU A 88 2.20 -5.47 -7.12
CA LEU A 88 2.03 -6.67 -6.30
C LEU A 88 1.31 -6.33 -4.99
N LEU A 89 1.75 -5.29 -4.28
CA LEU A 89 1.10 -4.84 -3.04
C LEU A 89 -0.35 -4.44 -3.26
N LEU A 90 -0.67 -3.77 -4.37
CA LEU A 90 -2.05 -3.41 -4.71
C LEU A 90 -2.90 -4.63 -5.05
N THR A 91 -2.33 -5.65 -5.70
CA THR A 91 -3.02 -6.91 -5.98
C THR A 91 -3.37 -7.64 -4.69
N GLU A 92 -2.40 -7.74 -3.76
CA GLU A 92 -2.63 -8.33 -2.44
C GLU A 92 -3.66 -7.53 -1.65
N ALA A 93 -3.64 -6.19 -1.74
CA ALA A 93 -4.63 -5.34 -1.09
C ALA A 93 -6.04 -5.57 -1.64
N VAL A 94 -6.24 -5.61 -2.97
CA VAL A 94 -7.57 -5.90 -3.57
C VAL A 94 -8.14 -7.23 -3.09
N GLN A 95 -7.27 -8.22 -2.88
CA GLN A 95 -7.62 -9.58 -2.45
C GLN A 95 -7.73 -9.73 -0.93
N ALA A 96 -7.33 -8.72 -0.15
CA ALA A 96 -7.37 -8.76 1.31
C ALA A 96 -8.73 -9.18 1.89
N PRO A 97 -9.88 -8.71 1.38
CA PRO A 97 -11.19 -9.15 1.89
C PRO A 97 -11.49 -10.63 1.65
N ASP A 98 -10.93 -11.23 0.60
CA ASP A 98 -11.20 -12.63 0.22
C ASP A 98 -10.35 -13.63 1.02
N GLN A 99 -9.45 -13.13 1.86
CA GLN A 99 -8.50 -13.90 2.66
C GLN A 99 -8.88 -13.97 4.16
N LEU A 100 -9.96 -13.29 4.56
CA LEU A 100 -10.52 -13.26 5.93
C LEU A 100 -11.70 -14.23 6.05
#